data_AF-A0A932UWA4-F1
#
_entry.id   AF-A0A932UWA4-F1
#
_cell.length_a   1.000
_cell.length_b   1.000
_cell.length_c   1.000
_cell.angle_alpha   90.00
_cell.angle_beta   90.00
_cell.angle_gamma   90.00
#
_symmetry.space_group_name_H-M   'P 1'
#
loop_
_entity.id
_entity.type
_entity.pdbx_description
1 polymer ?
#
loop_
_entity_poly.entity_id
_entity_poly.type
_entity_poly.pdbx_seq_one_letter_code
_entity_poly.pdbx_strand_id
1 'polypeptide(L)'
;MVQTHELKYEDALKRLEKIVSELDRSELDLETRLKRFEEGTKLARLLMKKLDQAKKKVELLVKTNVGETALVPFDDDTAEDGASENETA
;
A
#
# COMPACT_ATOMS: atom_id res chain seq x y z
N MET A 1 22.96 -7.87 -20.14
CA MET A 1 21.67 -7.92 -20.85
C MET A 1 20.66 -8.59 -19.95
N VAL A 2 19.75 -7.84 -19.31
CA VAL A 2 18.47 -8.38 -18.81
C VAL A 2 17.43 -7.27 -18.90
N GLN A 3 16.88 -7.05 -20.09
CA GLN A 3 15.62 -6.33 -20.23
C GLN A 3 14.50 -7.38 -20.17
N THR A 4 14.21 -7.86 -18.96
CA THR A 4 12.96 -8.57 -18.73
C THR A 4 11.86 -7.54 -18.91
N HIS A 5 10.99 -7.74 -19.90
CA HIS A 5 9.84 -6.90 -20.19
C HIS A 5 8.77 -7.09 -19.10
N GLU A 6 9.13 -6.86 -17.84
CA GLU A 6 8.18 -6.69 -16.77
C GLU A 6 7.50 -5.33 -17.00
N LEU A 7 6.18 -5.35 -17.15
CA LEU A 7 5.38 -4.14 -17.20
C LEU A 7 5.73 -3.26 -15.99
N LYS A 8 6.25 -2.05 -16.23
CA LYS A 8 6.62 -1.13 -15.15
C LYS A 8 5.36 -0.76 -14.38
N TYR A 9 5.51 -0.49 -13.08
CA TYR A 9 4.39 -0.10 -12.22
C TYR A 9 3.61 1.08 -12.81
N GLU A 10 4.33 2.13 -13.24
CA GLU A 10 3.75 3.32 -13.88
C GLU A 10 2.97 3.00 -15.16
N ASP A 11 3.49 2.09 -15.99
CA ASP A 11 2.84 1.72 -17.25
C ASP A 11 1.56 0.91 -16.99
N ALA A 12 1.60 0.00 -16.02
CA ALA A 12 0.45 -0.76 -15.56
C ALA A 12 -0.64 0.14 -14.94
N LEU A 13 -0.23 1.14 -14.15
CA LEU A 13 -1.13 2.12 -13.53
C LEU A 13 -1.82 2.99 -14.61
N LYS A 14 -1.05 3.56 -15.54
CA LYS A 14 -1.60 4.34 -16.66
C LYS A 14 -2.58 3.52 -17.50
N ARG A 15 -2.28 2.24 -17.73
CA ARG A 15 -3.19 1.36 -18.46
C ARG A 15 -4.48 1.12 -17.68
N LEU A 16 -4.40 0.90 -16.37
CA LEU A 16 -5.57 0.73 -15.52
C LEU A 16 -6.45 1.98 -15.51
N GLU A 17 -5.87 3.17 -15.36
CA GLU A 17 -6.59 4.45 -15.44
C GLU A 17 -7.32 4.60 -16.78
N LYS A 18 -6.64 4.26 -17.88
CA LYS A 18 -7.24 4.27 -19.21
C LYS A 18 -8.40 3.29 -19.31
N ILE A 19 -8.29 2.09 -18.75
CA ILE A 19 -9.37 1.10 -18.73
C ILE A 19 -10.58 1.63 -17.95
N VAL A 20 -10.37 2.26 -16.80
CA VAL A 20 -11.45 2.87 -16.01
C VAL A 20 -12.15 3.96 -16.83
N SER A 21 -11.38 4.85 -17.47
CA SER A 21 -11.92 5.88 -18.35
C SER A 21 -12.65 5.32 -19.59
N GLU A 22 -12.19 4.17 -20.11
CA GLU A 22 -12.91 3.46 -21.17
C GLU A 22 -14.24 2.94 -20.61
N LEU A 23 -14.25 2.20 -19.50
CA LEU A 23 -15.44 1.59 -18.90
C LEU A 23 -16.55 2.58 -18.52
N ASP A 24 -16.21 3.83 -18.22
CA ASP A 24 -17.17 4.90 -17.94
C ASP A 24 -17.94 5.39 -19.19
N ARG A 25 -17.49 5.01 -20.39
CA ARG A 25 -18.15 5.39 -21.64
C ARG A 25 -19.38 4.53 -21.89
N SER A 26 -20.52 5.18 -22.15
CA SER A 26 -21.80 4.53 -22.45
C SER A 26 -21.82 3.75 -23.77
N GLU A 27 -20.85 3.99 -24.65
CA GLU A 27 -20.82 3.46 -26.04
C GLU A 27 -20.17 2.08 -26.16
N LEU A 28 -19.65 1.50 -25.07
CA LEU A 28 -19.03 0.18 -25.10
C LEU A 28 -20.09 -0.93 -25.12
N ASP A 29 -19.95 -1.82 -26.10
CA ASP A 29 -20.69 -3.08 -26.12
C ASP A 29 -20.33 -3.94 -24.89
N LEU A 30 -21.18 -4.92 -24.60
CA LEU A 30 -21.04 -5.77 -23.43
C LEU A 30 -19.75 -6.61 -23.46
N GLU A 31 -19.38 -7.15 -24.62
CA GLU A 31 -18.20 -8.01 -24.77
C GLU A 31 -16.92 -7.22 -24.49
N THR A 32 -16.82 -6.01 -25.04
CA THR A 32 -15.70 -5.10 -24.82
C THR A 32 -15.64 -4.63 -23.38
N ARG A 33 -16.79 -4.33 -22.74
CA ARG A 33 -16.84 -4.04 -21.30
C ARG A 33 -16.29 -5.18 -20.45
N LEU A 34 -16.70 -6.42 -20.73
CA LEU A 34 -16.21 -7.60 -20.01
C LEU A 34 -14.70 -7.80 -20.19
N LYS A 35 -14.20 -7.66 -21.42
CA LYS A 35 -12.75 -7.73 -21.71
C LYS A 35 -11.97 -6.67 -20.94
N ARG A 36 -12.46 -5.43 -20.92
CA ARG A 36 -11.82 -4.32 -20.18
C ARG A 36 -11.85 -4.52 -18.68
N PHE A 37 -12.96 -5.01 -18.14
CA PHE A 37 -13.07 -5.33 -16.73
C PHE A 37 -12.08 -6.43 -16.31
N GLU A 38 -11.96 -7.49 -17.11
CA GLU A 38 -11.01 -8.58 -16.85
C GLU A 38 -9.55 -8.08 -16.88
N GLU A 39 -9.21 -7.28 -17.90
CA GLU A 39 -7.90 -6.64 -18.02
C GLU A 39 -7.59 -5.74 -16.82
N GLY A 40 -8.54 -4.87 -16.44
CA GLY A 40 -8.41 -3.99 -15.29
C GLY A 40 -8.21 -4.74 -13.97
N THR A 41 -8.96 -5.83 -13.77
CA THR A 41 -8.83 -6.69 -12.58
C THR A 41 -7.44 -7.33 -12.50
N LYS A 42 -6.89 -7.80 -13.63
CA LYS A 42 -5.54 -8.37 -13.69
C LYS A 42 -4.47 -7.33 -13.35
N LEU A 43 -4.60 -6.11 -13.90
CA LEU A 43 -3.67 -5.02 -13.62
C LEU A 43 -3.73 -4.56 -12.15
N ALA A 44 -4.93 -4.42 -11.58
CA ALA A 44 -5.09 -4.07 -10.17
C ALA A 44 -4.38 -5.07 -9.25
N ARG A 45 -4.58 -6.36 -9.48
CA ARG A 45 -3.90 -7.43 -8.71
C ARG A 45 -2.38 -7.37 -8.86
N LEU A 46 -1.88 -7.09 -10.06
CA LEU A 46 -0.45 -6.94 -10.32
C LEU A 46 0.15 -5.76 -9.55
N LEU A 47 -0.52 -4.61 -9.57
CA LEU A 47 -0.08 -3.39 -8.87
C LEU A 47 -0.03 -3.62 -7.35
N MET A 48 -1.09 -4.21 -6.78
CA MET A 48 -1.14 -4.57 -5.35
C MET A 48 0.03 -5.49 -4.97
N LYS A 49 0.30 -6.53 -5.78
CA LYS A 49 1.42 -7.46 -5.53
C LYS A 49 2.77 -6.74 -5.56
N LYS A 50 2.97 -5.80 -6.49
CA LYS A 50 4.22 -5.00 -6.57
C LYS A 50 4.36 -4.09 -5.35
N LEU A 51 3.27 -3.46 -4.88
CA LEU A 51 3.29 -2.65 -3.66
C LEU A 51 3.62 -3.49 -2.42
N ASP A 52 3.01 -4.67 -2.27
CA ASP A 52 3.31 -5.57 -1.15
C ASP A 52 4.77 -6.00 -1.12
N GLN A 53 5.34 -6.29 -2.29
CA GLN A 53 6.76 -6.63 -2.43
C GLN A 53 7.66 -5.44 -2.04
N ALA A 54 7.31 -4.23 -2.48
CA ALA A 54 8.03 -3.02 -2.10
C ALA A 54 7.96 -2.77 -0.59
N LYS A 55 6.77 -2.88 0.01
CA LYS A 55 6.55 -2.74 1.46
C LYS A 55 7.41 -3.72 2.26
N LYS A 56 7.39 -5.00 1.91
CA LYS A 56 8.22 -6.03 2.57
C LYS A 56 9.72 -5.73 2.47
N LYS A 57 10.17 -5.22 1.32
CA LYS A 57 11.57 -4.83 1.13
C LYS A 57 11.95 -3.66 2.03
N VAL A 58 11.08 -2.65 2.14
CA VAL A 58 11.29 -1.52 3.07
C VAL A 58 11.32 -2.01 4.52
N GLU A 59 10.37 -2.84 4.94
CA GLU A 59 10.35 -3.41 6.29
C GLU A 59 11.63 -4.19 6.63
N LEU A 60 12.15 -4.98 5.68
CA LEU A 60 13.42 -5.69 5.86
C LEU A 60 14.58 -4.70 5.99
N LEU A 61 14.67 -3.71 5.12
CA LEU A 61 15.74 -2.70 5.16
C LEU A 61 15.72 -1.91 6.47
N VAL A 62 14.54 -1.53 6.98
CA VAL A 62 14.41 -0.88 8.28
C VAL A 62 14.89 -1.80 9.40
N LYS A 63 14.49 -3.08 9.41
CA LYS A 63 14.95 -4.06 10.40
C LYS A 63 16.45 -4.36 10.32
N THR A 64 17.05 -4.28 9.15
CA THR A 64 18.50 -4.52 8.97
C THR A 64 19.35 -3.28 9.26
N ASN A 65 18.81 -2.07 9.05
CA ASN A 65 19.52 -0.82 9.34
C ASN A 65 19.36 -0.38 10.80
N VAL A 66 18.37 -0.93 11.51
CA VAL A 66 18.26 -0.90 12.98
C VAL A 66 18.98 -2.14 13.51
N GLY A 67 20.30 -2.07 13.60
CA GLY A 67 21.05 -3.03 14.43
C GLY A 67 20.52 -2.95 15.87
N GLU A 68 20.10 -4.09 16.42
CA GLU A 68 19.87 -4.32 17.86
C GLU A 68 19.34 -3.11 18.65
N THR A 69 18.11 -2.66 18.41
CA THR A 69 17.37 -1.97 19.47
C THR A 69 15.99 -2.58 19.55
N ALA A 70 15.79 -3.34 20.62
CA ALA A 70 14.53 -3.97 20.98
C ALA A 70 13.39 -2.96 20.82
N LEU A 71 12.43 -3.28 19.95
CA LEU A 71 11.14 -2.59 19.94
C LEU A 71 10.43 -3.04 21.21
N VAL A 72 10.52 -2.23 22.26
CA VAL A 72 9.68 -2.36 23.44
C VAL A 72 8.29 -1.84 23.05
N PRO A 73 7.19 -2.51 23.42
CA PRO A 73 5.85 -1.97 23.26
C PRO A 73 5.78 -0.56 23.86
N PHE A 74 5.19 0.37 23.13
CA PHE A 74 4.93 1.72 23.61
C PHE A 74 3.68 1.67 24.49
N ASP A 75 3.87 1.63 25.81
CA ASP A 75 2.78 1.83 26.77
C ASP A 75 2.53 3.34 26.88
N ASP A 76 1.54 3.82 26.14
CA ASP A 76 1.07 5.21 26.16
C ASP A 76 0.10 5.42 27.33
N ASP A 77 0.58 5.28 28.57
CA ASP A 77 -0.18 5.68 29.78
C ASP A 77 0.69 5.88 31.04
N THR A 78 1.80 6.60 30.90
CA THR A 78 2.35 7.36 32.05
C THR A 78 2.76 8.76 31.61
N ALA A 79 1.83 9.70 31.73
CA ALA A 79 2.15 11.09 32.02
C ALA A 79 1.59 11.41 33.41
N GLU A 80 2.50 11.37 34.38
CA GLU A 80 2.42 11.98 35.69
C GLU A 80 2.00 13.46 35.58
N ASP A 81 1.26 14.01 36.55
CA ASP A 81 1.83 14.98 37.50
C ASP A 81 0.81 15.37 38.59
N GLY A 82 1.32 15.58 39.79
CA GLY A 82 0.54 15.86 41.00
C GLY A 82 0.04 17.31 41.12
N ALA A 83 -0.95 17.49 41.99
CA ALA A 83 -1.21 18.77 42.65
C ALA A 83 -1.92 18.54 44.00
N SER A 84 -1.17 18.75 45.08
CA SER A 84 -1.53 19.49 46.29
C SER A 84 -2.68 19.01 47.20
N GLU A 85 -2.29 18.53 48.38
CA GLU A 85 -2.73 18.93 49.75
C GLU A 85 -4.22 19.25 50.01
N ASN A 86 -4.86 18.56 50.97
CA ASN A 86 -5.04 19.13 52.33
C ASN A 86 -5.54 18.14 53.43
N GLU A 87 -4.94 18.30 54.62
CA GLU A 87 -5.38 18.13 56.02
C GLU A 87 -6.39 17.06 56.51
N THR A 88 -5.90 16.29 57.49
CA THR A 88 -6.48 15.93 58.81
C THR A 88 -8.00 15.82 58.99
N ALA A 89 -8.42 14.64 59.45
CA ALA A 89 -9.22 14.46 60.67
C ALA A 89 -9.00 13.03 61.22
#